data_AF-A0A4Q5N420-F1
#
_entry.id   AF-A0A4Q5N420-F1
#
_cell.length_a   1.000
_cell.length_b   1.000
_cell.length_c   1.000
_cell.angle_alpha   90.00
_cell.angle_beta   90.00
_cell.angle_gamma   90.00
#
_symmetry.space_group_name_H-M   'P 1'
#
loop_
_entity.id
_entity.type
_entity.pdbx_description
1 polymer ?
#
loop_
_entity_poly.entity_id
_entity_poly.type
_entity_poly.pdbx_seq_one_letter_code
_entity_poly.pdbx_strand_id
1 'polypeptide(L)'
;MRTSRIPLASVALGTALLLGLTGCSDDSTPDLGELGASISSAVDSAKQSADAAGVAIDDARAQLEDLAPDAKAAAEDAIDSSTTAIDDAKAALDEASAAGSSTSAAVTEAEAALADARAKLDAAAETVDGAAKSTLETLAAKVDELKAQLEATQN
;
A
#
# COMPACT_ATOMS: atom_id res chain seq x y z
N MET A 1 1.31 -43.33 20.29
CA MET A 1 1.94 -43.02 18.99
C MET A 1 2.75 -41.74 19.15
N ARG A 2 3.92 -41.71 18.52
CA ARG A 2 5.09 -40.89 18.85
C ARG A 2 4.87 -39.39 18.68
N THR A 3 5.27 -38.65 19.70
CA THR A 3 5.60 -37.22 19.69
C THR A 3 6.75 -36.94 18.72
N SER A 4 6.52 -36.15 17.67
CA SER A 4 7.60 -35.59 16.85
C SER A 4 7.98 -34.22 17.37
N ARG A 5 9.14 -34.16 18.02
CA ARG A 5 9.94 -32.93 18.22
C ARG A 5 10.86 -32.81 16.99
N ILE A 6 10.84 -31.68 16.31
CA ILE A 6 11.83 -31.36 15.27
C ILE A 6 12.79 -30.33 15.87
N PRO A 7 14.11 -30.59 15.88
CA PRO A 7 15.11 -29.70 16.46
C PRO A 7 15.49 -28.54 15.52
N LEU A 8 15.90 -27.44 16.17
CA LEU A 8 16.53 -26.26 15.62
C LEU A 8 17.72 -26.59 14.70
N ALA A 9 17.79 -25.94 13.55
CA ALA A 9 19.01 -25.79 12.76
C ALA A 9 19.30 -24.29 12.62
N SER A 10 20.20 -23.81 13.47
CA SER A 10 20.82 -22.49 13.40
C SER A 10 21.75 -22.44 12.18
N VAL A 11 21.36 -21.72 11.13
CA VAL A 11 22.28 -21.34 10.05
C VAL A 11 22.74 -19.91 10.31
N ALA A 12 23.85 -19.80 11.03
CA ALA A 12 24.66 -18.58 11.07
C ALA A 12 25.43 -18.52 9.74
N LEU A 13 24.94 -17.74 8.79
CA LEU A 13 25.71 -17.35 7.61
C LEU A 13 26.15 -15.90 7.80
N GLY A 14 27.33 -15.76 8.42
CA GLY A 14 28.07 -14.52 8.39
C GLY A 14 28.70 -14.35 7.01
N THR A 15 28.33 -13.27 6.33
CA THR A 15 29.10 -12.70 5.23
C THR A 15 29.31 -11.23 5.53
N ALA A 16 30.55 -10.92 5.93
CA ALA A 16 31.07 -9.58 6.06
C ALA A 16 30.98 -8.86 4.71
N LEU A 17 30.19 -7.78 4.64
CA LEU A 17 30.36 -6.80 3.58
C LEU A 17 31.64 -6.01 3.85
N LEU A 18 32.68 -6.39 3.11
CA LEU A 18 33.88 -5.59 2.90
C LEU A 18 33.48 -4.26 2.25
N LEU A 19 33.70 -3.16 2.98
CA LEU A 19 33.73 -1.80 2.47
C LEU A 19 34.88 -1.67 1.45
N GLY A 20 34.55 -1.94 0.18
CA GLY A 20 35.41 -1.68 -0.97
C GLY A 20 35.39 -0.20 -1.33
N LEU A 21 36.18 0.61 -0.62
CA LEU A 21 36.43 2.02 -0.94
C LEU A 21 37.68 2.13 -1.83
N THR A 22 37.56 1.78 -3.12
CA THR A 22 38.65 1.96 -4.11
C THR A 22 38.13 2.24 -5.52
N GLY A 23 38.24 3.52 -5.96
CA GLY A 23 38.59 3.87 -7.35
C GLY A 23 37.46 4.25 -8.32
N CYS A 24 37.37 5.56 -8.63
CA CYS A 24 36.51 6.22 -9.62
C CYS A 24 36.58 5.64 -11.05
N SER A 25 35.44 5.63 -11.75
CA SER A 25 35.21 6.26 -13.07
C SER A 25 33.81 5.91 -13.62
N ASP A 26 32.76 6.53 -13.07
CA ASP A 26 31.65 7.09 -13.87
C ASP A 26 30.87 8.05 -12.95
N ASP A 27 30.63 9.24 -13.48
CA ASP A 27 30.14 10.43 -12.79
C ASP A 27 28.63 10.30 -12.57
N SER A 28 28.23 9.60 -11.52
CA SER A 28 26.84 9.56 -11.05
C SER A 28 26.82 9.18 -9.57
N THR A 29 27.45 9.98 -8.72
CA THR A 29 26.94 10.08 -7.35
C THR A 29 25.56 10.70 -7.48
N PRO A 30 24.45 9.98 -7.24
CA PRO A 30 23.13 10.57 -7.32
C PRO A 30 23.13 11.82 -6.45
N ASP A 31 22.82 12.96 -7.07
CA ASP A 31 22.73 14.22 -6.34
C ASP A 31 21.66 14.01 -5.27
N LEU A 32 22.07 14.05 -4.00
CA LEU A 32 21.17 13.78 -2.88
C LEU A 32 20.02 14.79 -2.83
N GLY A 33 20.20 15.98 -3.42
CA GLY A 33 19.15 16.97 -3.60
C GLY A 33 18.14 16.58 -4.68
N GLU A 34 18.60 16.03 -5.80
CA GLU A 34 17.73 15.52 -6.87
C GLU A 34 16.95 14.27 -6.41
N LEU A 35 17.59 13.38 -5.66
CA LEU A 35 16.96 12.21 -5.06
C LEU A 35 15.86 12.62 -4.04
N GLY A 36 16.17 13.58 -3.16
CA GLY A 36 15.20 14.11 -2.19
C GLY A 36 14.00 14.81 -2.85
N ALA A 37 14.23 15.57 -3.93
CA ALA A 37 13.17 16.20 -4.69
C ALA A 37 12.26 15.17 -5.40
N SER A 38 12.84 14.10 -5.93
CA SER A 38 12.10 13.00 -6.56
C SER A 38 11.22 12.26 -5.54
N ILE A 39 11.76 11.94 -4.36
CA ILE A 39 11.01 11.30 -3.27
C ILE A 39 9.86 12.20 -2.80
N SER A 40 10.12 13.50 -2.60
CA SER A 40 9.07 14.45 -2.21
C SER A 40 7.94 14.50 -3.23
N SER A 41 8.26 14.57 -4.54
CA SER A 41 7.26 14.58 -5.60
C SER A 41 6.47 13.28 -5.68
N ALA A 42 7.11 12.14 -5.43
CA ALA A 42 6.45 10.84 -5.41
C ALA A 42 5.49 10.73 -4.22
N VAL A 43 5.91 11.20 -3.05
CA VAL A 43 5.06 11.24 -1.85
C VAL A 43 3.86 12.18 -2.04
N ASP A 44 4.06 13.36 -2.63
CA ASP A 44 2.96 14.29 -2.93
C ASP A 44 1.94 13.68 -3.90
N SER A 45 2.42 12.93 -4.91
CA SER A 45 1.57 12.22 -5.85
C SER A 45 0.75 11.13 -5.15
N ALA A 46 1.40 10.35 -4.27
CA ALA A 46 0.75 9.31 -3.48
C ALA A 46 -0.33 9.89 -2.55
N LYS A 47 -0.09 11.04 -1.93
CA LYS A 47 -1.08 11.76 -1.12
C LYS A 47 -2.29 12.19 -1.94
N GLN A 48 -2.07 12.75 -3.12
CA GLN A 48 -3.16 13.16 -4.02
C GLN A 48 -4.02 11.95 -4.45
N SER A 49 -3.38 10.80 -4.70
CA SER A 49 -4.08 9.56 -5.02
C SER A 49 -4.89 9.02 -3.84
N ALA A 50 -4.34 9.12 -2.62
CA ALA A 50 -5.05 8.77 -1.40
C ALA A 50 -6.28 9.67 -1.15
N ASP A 51 -6.19 10.97 -1.47
CA ASP A 51 -7.35 11.87 -1.42
C ASP A 51 -8.39 11.52 -2.49
N ALA A 52 -7.97 11.21 -3.72
CA ALA A 52 -8.87 10.76 -4.77
C ALA A 52 -9.58 9.43 -4.41
N ALA A 53 -8.87 8.52 -3.75
CA ALA A 53 -9.45 7.28 -3.24
C ALA A 53 -10.48 7.54 -2.13
N GLY A 54 -10.25 8.55 -1.28
CA GLY A 54 -11.23 9.00 -0.29
C GLY A 54 -12.54 9.48 -0.91
N VAL A 55 -12.48 10.25 -2.01
CA VAL A 55 -13.69 10.65 -2.76
C VAL A 55 -14.43 9.43 -3.33
N ALA A 56 -13.70 8.45 -3.87
CA ALA A 56 -14.29 7.21 -4.37
C ALA A 56 -14.96 6.37 -3.27
N ILE A 57 -14.44 6.42 -2.03
CA ILE A 57 -15.08 5.79 -0.86
C ILE A 57 -16.44 6.44 -0.56
N ASP A 58 -16.50 7.77 -0.55
CA ASP A 58 -17.75 8.48 -0.28
C ASP A 58 -18.81 8.17 -1.34
N ASP A 59 -18.41 8.14 -2.61
CA ASP A 59 -19.27 7.72 -3.72
C ASP A 59 -19.71 6.26 -3.59
N ALA A 60 -18.82 5.36 -3.18
CA ALA A 60 -19.14 3.95 -2.94
C ALA A 60 -20.19 3.81 -1.85
N ARG A 61 -20.03 4.49 -0.72
CA ARG A 61 -21.00 4.46 0.40
C ARG A 61 -22.38 4.94 -0.03
N ALA A 62 -22.46 6.00 -0.84
CA ALA A 62 -23.73 6.50 -1.35
C ALA A 62 -24.46 5.49 -2.26
N GLN A 63 -23.73 4.64 -2.97
CA GLN A 63 -24.31 3.63 -3.87
C GLN A 63 -24.77 2.34 -3.16
N LEU A 64 -24.48 2.18 -1.86
CA LEU A 64 -24.85 0.95 -1.13
C LEU A 64 -26.27 0.98 -0.53
N GLU A 65 -26.97 2.11 -0.56
CA GLU A 65 -28.27 2.25 0.13
C GLU A 65 -29.35 1.28 -0.36
N ASP A 66 -29.32 0.92 -1.65
CA ASP A 66 -30.33 0.07 -2.30
C ASP A 66 -29.97 -1.42 -2.39
N LEU A 67 -28.84 -1.84 -1.79
CA LEU A 67 -28.38 -3.23 -1.83
C LEU A 67 -29.12 -4.13 -0.84
N ALA A 68 -29.17 -5.43 -1.16
CA ALA A 68 -29.61 -6.45 -0.21
C ALA A 68 -28.71 -6.46 1.04
N PRO A 69 -29.23 -6.74 2.25
CA PRO A 69 -28.48 -6.59 3.51
C PRO A 69 -27.13 -7.32 3.54
N ASP A 70 -27.07 -8.54 3.01
CA ASP A 70 -25.83 -9.34 3.02
C ASP A 70 -24.77 -8.77 2.06
N ALA A 71 -25.19 -8.32 0.87
CA ALA A 71 -24.31 -7.71 -0.12
C ALA A 71 -23.86 -6.30 0.32
N LYS A 72 -24.76 -5.56 0.98
CA LYS A 72 -24.45 -4.29 1.62
C LYS A 72 -23.39 -4.45 2.70
N ALA A 73 -23.54 -5.40 3.60
CA ALA A 73 -22.57 -5.64 4.67
C ALA A 73 -21.18 -5.99 4.12
N ALA A 74 -21.10 -6.86 3.10
CA ALA A 74 -19.83 -7.20 2.45
C ALA A 74 -19.16 -5.98 1.78
N ALA A 75 -19.96 -5.12 1.13
CA ALA A 75 -19.45 -3.90 0.53
C ALA A 75 -19.03 -2.84 1.58
N GLU A 76 -19.78 -2.69 2.67
CA GLU A 76 -19.43 -1.82 3.80
C GLU A 76 -18.11 -2.26 4.44
N ASP A 77 -17.94 -3.56 4.72
CA ASP A 77 -16.70 -4.11 5.26
C ASP A 77 -15.49 -3.86 4.33
N ALA A 78 -15.68 -4.01 3.02
CA ALA A 78 -14.63 -3.74 2.03
C ALA A 78 -14.26 -2.25 1.95
N ILE A 79 -15.25 -1.36 2.00
CA ILE A 79 -15.04 0.09 2.03
C ILE A 79 -14.33 0.51 3.32
N ASP A 80 -14.75 -0.01 4.47
CA ASP A 80 -14.14 0.33 5.75
C ASP A 80 -12.69 -0.13 5.80
N SER A 81 -12.41 -1.36 5.31
CA SER A 81 -11.03 -1.84 5.17
C SER A 81 -10.19 -0.98 4.23
N SER A 82 -10.78 -0.48 3.15
CA SER A 82 -10.09 0.41 2.21
C SER A 82 -9.82 1.77 2.84
N THR A 83 -10.76 2.30 3.62
CA THR A 83 -10.62 3.55 4.36
C THR A 83 -9.43 3.47 5.32
N THR A 84 -9.39 2.43 6.15
CA THR A 84 -8.26 2.21 7.07
C THR A 84 -6.93 2.07 6.32
N ALA A 85 -6.88 1.28 5.25
CA ALA A 85 -5.65 1.09 4.48
C ALA A 85 -5.15 2.40 3.82
N ILE A 86 -6.07 3.23 3.33
CA ILE A 86 -5.74 4.54 2.75
C ILE A 86 -5.26 5.52 3.83
N ASP A 87 -5.87 5.51 5.02
CA ASP A 87 -5.43 6.34 6.15
C ASP A 87 -4.05 5.92 6.65
N ASP A 88 -3.78 4.62 6.75
CA ASP A 88 -2.47 4.07 7.11
C ASP A 88 -1.40 4.45 6.07
N ALA A 89 -1.76 4.38 4.78
CA ALA A 89 -0.89 4.86 3.70
C ALA A 89 -0.58 6.35 3.81
N LYS A 90 -1.56 7.20 4.12
CA LYS A 90 -1.34 8.64 4.35
C LYS A 90 -0.38 8.87 5.52
N ALA A 91 -0.59 8.17 6.64
CA ALA A 91 0.27 8.26 7.81
C ALA A 91 1.71 7.83 7.50
N ALA A 92 1.88 6.72 6.76
CA ALA A 92 3.20 6.25 6.33
C ALA A 92 3.91 7.24 5.39
N LEU A 93 3.18 7.88 4.48
CA LEU A 93 3.70 8.92 3.58
C LEU A 93 4.11 10.19 4.34
N ASP A 94 3.35 10.58 5.37
CA ASP A 94 3.72 11.69 6.26
C ASP A 94 4.99 11.40 7.06
N GLU A 95 5.11 10.19 7.59
CA GLU A 95 6.32 9.75 8.29
C GLU A 95 7.53 9.69 7.33
N ALA A 96 7.35 9.15 6.12
CA ALA A 96 8.39 9.12 5.09
C ALA A 96 8.85 10.53 4.69
N SER A 97 7.91 11.46 4.55
CA SER A 97 8.21 12.88 4.28
C SER A 97 9.05 13.50 5.39
N ALA A 98 8.69 13.24 6.65
CA ALA A 98 9.39 13.79 7.81
C ALA A 98 10.77 13.17 8.02
N ALA A 99 10.93 11.87 7.72
CA ALA A 99 12.19 11.15 7.83
C ALA A 99 13.12 11.37 6.62
N GLY A 100 12.58 11.81 5.47
CA GLY A 100 13.31 11.88 4.21
C GLY A 100 13.64 10.51 3.62
N SER A 101 12.91 9.46 4.01
CA SER A 101 13.13 8.09 3.58
C SER A 101 11.82 7.29 3.60
N SER A 102 11.53 6.60 2.49
CA SER A 102 10.28 5.86 2.28
C SER A 102 10.38 4.36 2.58
N THR A 103 11.54 3.85 3.01
CA THR A 103 11.75 2.42 3.32
C THR A 103 11.35 2.05 4.76
N SER A 104 10.43 2.81 5.36
CA SER A 104 9.99 2.57 6.73
C SER A 104 9.09 1.34 6.81
N ALA A 105 9.07 0.70 7.98
CA ALA A 105 8.14 -0.41 8.26
C ALA A 105 6.68 0.01 8.05
N ALA A 106 6.36 1.29 8.27
CA ALA A 106 5.02 1.84 8.05
C ALA A 106 4.59 1.79 6.58
N VAL A 107 5.50 2.05 5.63
CA VAL A 107 5.18 1.96 4.18
C VAL A 107 4.90 0.51 3.78
N THR A 108 5.69 -0.45 4.25
CA THR A 108 5.43 -1.89 3.99
C THR A 108 4.12 -2.36 4.63
N GLU A 109 3.79 -1.90 5.83
CA GLU A 109 2.53 -2.23 6.49
C GLU A 109 1.33 -1.63 5.73
N ALA A 110 1.44 -0.38 5.28
CA ALA A 110 0.44 0.25 4.44
C ALA A 110 0.22 -0.50 3.11
N GLU A 111 1.28 -0.95 2.44
CA GLU A 111 1.16 -1.77 1.23
C GLU A 111 0.42 -3.08 1.46
N ALA A 112 0.69 -3.75 2.60
CA ALA A 112 0.00 -4.97 2.98
C ALA A 112 -1.48 -4.70 3.27
N ALA A 113 -1.80 -3.60 3.96
CA ALA A 113 -3.18 -3.18 4.21
C ALA A 113 -3.93 -2.85 2.92
N LEU A 114 -3.29 -2.17 1.96
CA LEU A 114 -3.90 -1.87 0.65
C LEU A 114 -4.14 -3.15 -0.16
N ALA A 115 -3.23 -4.12 -0.11
CA ALA A 115 -3.42 -5.40 -0.77
C ALA A 115 -4.61 -6.20 -0.18
N ASP A 116 -4.78 -6.18 1.14
CA ASP A 116 -5.92 -6.81 1.81
C ASP A 116 -7.24 -6.09 1.49
N ALA A 117 -7.24 -4.75 1.52
CA ALA A 117 -8.39 -3.94 1.10
C ALA A 117 -8.79 -4.23 -0.36
N ARG A 118 -7.81 -4.34 -1.26
CA ARG A 118 -8.03 -4.69 -2.67
C ARG A 118 -8.72 -6.04 -2.82
N ALA A 119 -8.27 -7.05 -2.07
CA ALA A 119 -8.87 -8.39 -2.10
C ALA A 119 -10.31 -8.39 -1.56
N LYS A 120 -10.60 -7.59 -0.53
CA LYS A 120 -11.97 -7.42 -0.01
C LYS A 120 -12.89 -6.70 -1.01
N LEU A 121 -12.37 -5.71 -1.72
CA LEU A 121 -13.12 -5.02 -2.79
C LEU A 121 -13.47 -5.97 -3.93
N ASP A 122 -12.53 -6.83 -4.37
CA ASP A 122 -12.83 -7.88 -5.36
C ASP A 122 -13.94 -8.81 -4.88
N ALA A 123 -13.81 -9.32 -3.65
CA ALA A 123 -14.81 -10.21 -3.06
C ALA A 123 -16.18 -9.53 -2.97
N ALA A 124 -16.25 -8.27 -2.54
CA ALA A 124 -17.50 -7.51 -2.48
C ALA A 124 -18.08 -7.28 -3.89
N ALA A 125 -17.27 -6.92 -4.88
CA ALA A 125 -17.69 -6.71 -6.27
C ALA A 125 -18.21 -7.99 -6.96
N GLU A 126 -17.87 -9.18 -6.45
CA GLU A 126 -18.46 -10.45 -6.89
C GLU A 126 -19.87 -10.69 -6.30
N THR A 127 -20.22 -10.02 -5.20
CA THR A 127 -21.50 -10.17 -4.50
C THR A 127 -22.56 -9.14 -4.88
N VAL A 128 -22.15 -8.07 -5.58
CA VAL A 128 -23.04 -6.99 -6.04
C VAL A 128 -23.04 -6.89 -7.56
N ASP A 129 -24.04 -6.23 -8.11
CA ASP A 129 -24.18 -5.97 -9.54
C ASP A 129 -24.44 -4.48 -9.83
N GLY A 130 -24.39 -4.12 -11.10
CA GLY A 130 -24.80 -2.79 -11.58
C GLY A 130 -23.89 -1.66 -11.09
N ALA A 131 -24.49 -0.55 -10.68
CA ALA A 131 -23.78 0.66 -10.29
C ALA A 131 -22.86 0.42 -9.08
N ALA A 132 -23.33 -0.31 -8.06
CA ALA A 132 -22.54 -0.63 -6.87
C ALA A 132 -21.26 -1.41 -7.24
N LYS A 133 -21.37 -2.41 -8.12
CA LYS A 133 -20.20 -3.15 -8.62
C LYS A 133 -19.20 -2.23 -9.32
N SER A 134 -19.67 -1.41 -10.25
CA SER A 134 -18.81 -0.47 -10.99
C SER A 134 -18.08 0.50 -10.06
N THR A 135 -18.72 0.93 -8.97
CA THR A 135 -18.11 1.82 -7.99
C THR A 135 -17.06 1.09 -7.14
N LEU A 136 -17.32 -0.14 -6.71
CA LEU A 136 -16.34 -0.96 -6.00
C LEU A 136 -15.12 -1.27 -6.87
N GLU A 137 -15.32 -1.59 -8.16
CA GLU A 137 -14.23 -1.80 -9.13
C GLU A 137 -13.40 -0.51 -9.35
N THR A 138 -14.06 0.65 -9.34
CA THR A 138 -13.37 1.95 -9.42
C THR A 138 -12.54 2.22 -8.18
N LEU A 139 -13.07 1.95 -6.99
CA LEU A 139 -12.33 2.08 -5.73
C LEU A 139 -11.14 1.11 -5.69
N ALA A 140 -11.33 -0.12 -6.16
CA ALA A 140 -10.27 -1.12 -6.30
C ALA A 140 -9.12 -0.61 -7.17
N ALA A 141 -9.43 -0.02 -8.33
CA ALA A 141 -8.42 0.57 -9.20
C ALA A 141 -7.66 1.73 -8.54
N LYS A 142 -8.33 2.52 -7.68
CA LYS A 142 -7.69 3.60 -6.91
C LYS A 142 -6.77 3.07 -5.80
N VAL A 143 -7.15 1.99 -5.14
CA VAL A 143 -6.30 1.29 -4.17
C VAL A 143 -5.05 0.72 -4.87
N ASP A 144 -5.20 0.12 -6.05
CA ASP A 144 -4.06 -0.37 -6.86
C ASP A 144 -3.13 0.77 -7.28
N GLU A 145 -3.68 1.89 -7.72
CA GLU A 145 -2.92 3.09 -8.09
C GLU A 145 -2.13 3.65 -6.89
N LEU A 146 -2.77 3.77 -5.73
CA LEU A 146 -2.12 4.23 -4.50
C LEU A 146 -0.97 3.29 -4.10
N LYS A 147 -1.21 1.97 -4.14
CA LYS A 147 -0.20 0.97 -3.83
C LYS A 147 1.01 1.09 -4.76
N ALA A 148 0.78 1.19 -6.07
CA ALA A 148 1.86 1.35 -7.05
C ALA A 148 2.68 2.63 -6.81
N GLN A 149 2.03 3.70 -6.34
CA GLN A 149 2.73 4.93 -6.00
C GLN A 149 3.56 4.81 -4.70
N LEU A 150 3.06 4.08 -3.69
CA LEU A 150 3.85 3.73 -2.49
C LEU A 150 5.09 2.89 -2.86
N GLU A 151 4.94 1.89 -3.72
CA GLU A 151 6.05 1.08 -4.22
C GLU A 151 7.07 1.95 -4.99
N ALA A 152 6.59 2.93 -5.77
CA ALA A 152 7.44 3.88 -6.48
C ALA A 152 8.19 4.84 -5.56
N THR A 153 7.64 5.18 -4.37
CA THR A 153 8.35 6.04 -3.42
C THR A 153 9.58 5.39 -2.78
N GLN A 154 9.70 4.06 -2.90
CA GLN A 154 10.77 3.25 -2.29
C GLN A 154 11.90 2.87 -3.26
N ASN A 155 11.72 3.09 -4.56
CA ASN A 155 12.71 2.82 -5.60
C ASN A 155 13.52 4.08 -5.94
#